data_AF-A0A5N6VCW4-F1
#
_entry.id   AF-A0A5N6VCW4-F1
#
_cell.length_a   1.000
_cell.length_b   1.000
_cell.length_c   1.000
_cell.angle_alpha   90.00
_cell.angle_beta   90.00
_cell.angle_gamma   90.00
#
_symmetry.space_group_name_H-M   'P 1'
#
loop_
_entity.id
_entity.type
_entity.pdbx_description
1 polymer ?
#
loop_
_entity_poly.entity_id
_entity_poly.type
_entity_poly.pdbx_seq_one_letter_code
_entity_poly.pdbx_strand_id
1 'polypeptide(L)'
;MAVVDALQRLCLENVDFVTDSETLGAFGGVQDICAACGRYSKTVSFALRHPGEIMNIYMRVNQHKQWRISGFPDSMSSFAEKQYLYDQFGRLDHGRPAATPCNTCNAPADSFRRKRRKRTSATSMEEPGNKRMCIAGDVAD
;
A
#
# COMPACT_ATOMS: atom_id res chain seq x y z
N MET A 1 -3.12 16.41 -18.95
CA MET A 1 -3.97 16.91 -17.84
C MET A 1 -3.41 18.27 -17.47
N ALA A 2 -4.09 19.36 -17.82
CA ALA A 2 -3.47 20.70 -17.90
C ALA A 2 -2.75 21.15 -16.61
N VAL A 3 -3.25 20.79 -15.43
CA VAL A 3 -2.64 21.15 -14.14
C VAL A 3 -1.32 20.44 -13.88
N VAL A 4 -1.22 19.14 -14.15
CA VAL A 4 0.01 18.37 -13.94
C VAL A 4 1.09 18.80 -14.93
N ASP A 5 0.68 19.04 -16.19
CA ASP A 5 1.55 19.58 -17.23
C ASP A 5 2.04 21.00 -16.85
N ALA A 6 1.17 21.84 -16.28
CA ALA A 6 1.54 23.16 -15.80
C ALA A 6 2.51 23.09 -14.61
N LEU A 7 2.28 22.20 -13.63
CA LEU A 7 3.20 22.00 -12.52
C LEU A 7 4.59 21.56 -13.01
N GLN A 8 4.65 20.65 -13.99
CA GLN A 8 5.91 20.21 -14.58
C GLN A 8 6.63 21.32 -15.36
N ARG A 9 5.90 22.27 -15.94
CA ARG A 9 6.48 23.42 -16.67
C ARG A 9 6.86 24.58 -15.76
N LEU A 10 6.09 24.82 -14.70
CA LEU A 10 6.32 25.89 -13.72
C LEU A 10 7.45 25.52 -12.75
N CYS A 11 7.55 24.24 -12.39
CA CYS A 11 8.68 23.71 -11.66
C CYS A 11 9.70 23.17 -12.67
N LEU A 12 10.58 24.04 -13.18
CA LEU A 12 11.81 23.68 -13.93
C LEU A 12 12.82 22.85 -13.09
N GLU A 13 12.35 22.26 -12.00
CA GLU A 13 13.08 22.04 -10.77
C GLU A 13 12.81 20.59 -10.33
N ASN A 14 13.86 19.89 -9.88
CA ASN A 14 13.75 18.50 -9.43
C ASN A 14 12.80 18.44 -8.24
N VAL A 15 11.63 17.83 -8.46
CA VAL A 15 10.66 17.56 -7.41
C VAL A 15 10.81 16.11 -6.98
N ASP A 16 11.11 15.89 -5.70
CA ASP A 16 11.31 14.56 -5.13
C ASP A 16 10.36 14.33 -3.96
N PHE A 17 9.94 13.08 -3.81
CA PHE A 17 9.38 12.59 -2.56
C PHE A 17 10.53 12.15 -1.66
N VAL A 18 10.56 12.63 -0.43
CA VAL A 18 11.63 12.34 0.53
C VAL A 18 11.05 12.05 1.91
N THR A 19 11.79 11.33 2.73
CA THR A 19 11.60 11.25 4.17
C THR A 19 12.62 12.15 4.87
N ASP A 20 12.68 12.06 6.20
CA ASP A 20 13.71 12.72 7.01
C ASP A 20 15.13 12.21 6.70
N SER A 21 15.27 11.02 6.11
CA SER A 21 16.56 10.33 5.93
C SER A 21 16.88 9.93 4.49
N GLU A 22 15.88 9.74 3.63
CA GLU A 22 16.10 9.18 2.29
C GLU A 22 15.18 9.80 1.22
N THR A 23 15.56 9.59 -0.05
CA THR A 23 14.74 9.98 -1.20
C THR A 23 13.91 8.78 -1.65
N LEU A 24 12.58 8.94 -1.68
CA LEU A 24 11.63 7.91 -2.07
C LEU A 24 11.44 7.80 -3.59
N GLY A 25 11.65 8.91 -4.31
CA GLY A 25 11.65 8.94 -5.77
C GLY A 25 11.27 10.30 -6.35
N ALA A 26 11.68 10.54 -7.60
CA ALA A 26 11.36 11.78 -8.32
C ALA A 26 9.90 11.82 -8.75
N PHE A 27 9.30 13.00 -8.78
CA PHE A 27 7.96 13.25 -9.33
C PHE A 27 7.92 12.93 -10.83
N GLY A 28 7.09 11.96 -11.23
CA GLY A 28 6.98 11.49 -12.61
C GLY A 28 6.02 12.29 -13.48
N GLY A 29 5.39 13.33 -12.95
CA GLY A 29 4.40 14.14 -13.68
C GLY A 29 3.28 13.27 -14.26
N VAL A 30 3.10 13.35 -15.57
CA VAL A 30 2.07 12.60 -16.31
C VAL A 30 2.30 11.08 -16.25
N GLN A 31 3.54 10.63 -16.06
CA GLN A 31 3.86 9.19 -16.00
C GLN A 31 3.31 8.52 -14.74
N ASP A 32 3.13 9.28 -13.66
CA ASP A 32 2.51 8.83 -12.41
C ASP A 32 0.97 8.92 -12.48
N ILE A 33 0.37 9.27 -13.63
CA ILE A 33 -1.09 9.27 -13.81
C ILE A 33 -1.52 7.93 -14.40
N CYS A 34 -2.41 7.24 -13.70
CA CYS A 34 -2.98 6.00 -14.20
C CYS A 34 -3.85 6.26 -15.43
N ALA A 35 -3.46 5.71 -16.59
CA ALA A 35 -4.20 5.86 -17.83
C ALA A 35 -5.65 5.29 -17.77
N ALA A 36 -5.89 4.31 -16.90
CA ALA A 36 -7.22 3.69 -16.77
C ALA A 36 -8.21 4.51 -15.94
N CYS A 37 -7.76 5.30 -14.96
CA CYS A 37 -8.66 6.02 -14.06
C CYS A 37 -8.33 7.51 -13.87
N GLY A 38 -7.27 8.02 -14.50
CA GLY A 38 -6.85 9.43 -14.43
C GLY A 38 -6.30 9.87 -13.08
N ARG A 39 -6.24 8.99 -12.07
CA ARG A 39 -5.69 9.32 -10.75
C ARG A 39 -4.18 9.33 -10.78
N TYR A 40 -3.61 10.29 -10.05
CA TYR A 40 -2.21 10.26 -9.67
C TYR A 40 -1.95 9.08 -8.73
N SER A 41 -0.97 8.24 -9.04
CA SER A 41 -0.60 7.06 -8.27
C SER A 41 0.91 6.84 -8.42
N LYS A 42 1.63 6.99 -7.32
CA LYS A 42 3.08 6.75 -7.26
C LYS A 42 3.38 5.68 -6.24
N THR A 43 4.06 4.63 -6.67
CA THR A 43 4.61 3.63 -5.76
C THR A 43 5.92 4.12 -5.18
N VAL A 44 6.04 4.07 -3.86
CA VAL A 44 7.27 4.35 -3.12
C VAL A 44 7.59 3.15 -2.23
N SER A 45 8.85 3.03 -1.81
CA SER A 45 9.28 1.98 -0.89
C SER A 45 10.35 2.54 0.04
N PHE A 46 10.26 2.20 1.31
CA PHE A 46 11.18 2.61 2.36
C PHE A 46 11.23 1.52 3.42
N ALA A 47 12.30 1.52 4.22
CA ALA A 47 12.48 0.59 5.33
C ALA A 47 12.23 1.29 6.67
N LEU A 48 11.62 0.57 7.60
CA LEU A 48 11.38 1.04 8.97
C LEU A 48 12.05 0.12 9.98
N ARG A 49 12.51 0.69 11.08
CA ARG A 49 13.05 -0.10 12.20
C ARG A 49 11.93 -0.68 13.04
N HIS A 50 10.86 0.08 13.25
CA HIS A 50 9.71 -0.33 14.03
C HIS A 50 8.39 0.26 13.47
N PRO A 51 7.27 -0.48 13.42
CA PRO A 51 6.00 0.04 12.88
C PRO A 51 5.43 1.27 13.61
N GLY A 52 5.74 1.41 14.90
CA GLY A 52 5.38 2.56 15.73
C GLY A 52 6.31 3.78 15.58
N GLU A 53 7.36 3.69 14.77
CA GLU A 53 8.23 4.83 14.46
C GLU A 53 7.42 5.90 13.70
N ILE A 54 7.43 7.13 14.20
CA ILE A 54 6.80 8.27 13.54
C ILE A 54 7.70 8.71 12.40
N MET A 55 7.10 8.86 11.22
CA MET A 55 7.84 9.33 10.04
C MET A 55 7.12 10.47 9.33
N ASN A 56 7.87 11.20 8.53
CA ASN A 56 7.33 12.20 7.61
C ASN A 56 7.59 11.79 6.17
N ILE A 57 6.66 12.18 5.29
CA ILE A 57 6.91 12.24 3.86
C ILE A 57 6.73 13.68 3.41
N TYR A 58 7.71 14.17 2.67
CA TYR A 58 7.72 15.50 2.09
C TYR A 58 7.77 15.42 0.56
N MET A 59 7.18 16.43 -0.07
CA MET A 59 7.50 16.83 -1.42
C MET A 59 8.56 17.93 -1.35
N ARG A 60 9.74 17.68 -1.90
CA ARG A 60 10.88 18.61 -1.93
C ARG A 60 11.06 19.16 -3.34
N VAL A 61 11.24 20.47 -3.46
CA VAL A 61 11.53 21.15 -4.73
C VAL A 61 12.90 21.81 -4.64
N ASN A 62 13.80 21.44 -5.56
CA ASN A 62 15.14 22.03 -5.71
C ASN A 62 15.94 22.16 -4.42
N GLN A 63 15.84 21.17 -3.53
CA GLN A 63 16.59 21.07 -2.26
C GLN A 63 16.30 22.16 -1.20
N HIS A 64 15.69 23.28 -1.57
CA HIS A 64 15.52 24.44 -0.69
C HIS A 64 14.13 24.53 -0.06
N LYS A 65 13.11 23.94 -0.69
CA LYS A 65 11.74 23.98 -0.17
C LYS A 65 11.20 22.57 -0.04
N GLN A 66 10.58 22.30 1.10
CA GLN A 66 9.89 21.04 1.33
C GLN A 66 8.53 21.28 1.96
N TRP A 67 7.53 20.54 1.50
CA TRP A 67 6.17 20.55 2.03
C TRP A 67 5.81 19.16 2.49
N ARG A 68 5.36 19.04 3.72
CA ARG A 68 4.89 17.76 4.25
C ARG A 68 3.59 17.38 3.53
N ILE A 69 3.50 16.13 3.10
CA ILE A 69 2.29 15.62 2.47
C ILE A 69 1.23 15.39 3.54
N SER A 70 -0.03 15.66 3.19
CA SER A 70 -1.17 15.41 4.06
C SER A 70 -1.18 13.96 4.57
N GLY A 71 -1.49 13.78 5.85
CA GLY A 71 -1.48 12.48 6.51
C GLY A 71 -0.18 12.16 7.25
N PHE A 72 0.86 12.98 7.13
CA PHE A 72 2.09 12.89 7.94
C PHE A 72 2.22 14.10 8.89
N PRO A 73 2.89 13.98 10.06
CA PRO A 73 3.63 12.83 10.54
C PRO A 73 2.69 11.74 11.05
N ASP A 74 3.08 10.48 10.85
CA ASP A 74 2.35 9.35 11.39
C ASP A 74 3.23 8.09 11.48
N SER A 75 2.74 7.08 12.21
CA SER A 75 3.37 5.76 12.28
C SER A 75 2.73 4.80 11.27
N MET A 76 3.48 3.77 10.84
CA MET A 76 2.90 2.72 9.99
C MET A 76 1.85 1.88 10.73
N SER A 77 1.95 1.76 12.06
CA SER A 77 0.88 1.16 12.86
C SER A 77 -0.44 1.92 12.70
N SER A 78 -0.44 3.24 12.87
CA SER A 78 -1.67 4.05 12.71
C SER A 78 -2.18 4.04 11.28
N PHE A 79 -1.29 4.08 10.28
CA PHE A 79 -1.69 3.93 8.89
C PHE A 79 -2.36 2.58 8.63
N ALA A 80 -1.79 1.49 9.17
CA ALA A 80 -2.37 0.16 9.03
C ALA A 80 -3.76 0.05 9.67
N GLU A 81 -3.97 0.70 10.82
CA GLU A 81 -5.28 0.81 11.47
C GLU A 81 -6.28 1.61 10.61
N LYS A 82 -5.90 2.80 10.14
CA LYS A 82 -6.75 3.67 9.29
C LYS A 82 -7.12 3.01 7.96
N GLN A 83 -6.25 2.16 7.43
CA GLN A 83 -6.46 1.40 6.20
C GLN A 83 -7.05 0.00 6.47
N TYR A 84 -7.35 -0.33 7.73
CA TYR A 84 -7.92 -1.61 8.14
C TYR A 84 -7.11 -2.82 7.64
N LEU A 85 -5.77 -2.69 7.58
CA LEU A 85 -4.89 -3.73 7.00
C LEU A 85 -4.89 -5.04 7.80
N TYR A 86 -5.17 -4.94 9.10
CA TYR A 86 -5.21 -6.10 10.02
C TYR A 86 -6.63 -6.56 10.33
N ASP A 87 -7.65 -5.94 9.76
CA ASP A 87 -9.03 -6.30 10.04
C ASP A 87 -9.36 -7.70 9.54
N GLN A 88 -10.15 -8.43 10.34
CA GLN A 88 -10.64 -9.74 9.94
C GLN A 88 -11.48 -9.61 8.67
N PHE A 89 -11.18 -10.45 7.69
CA PHE A 89 -11.95 -10.57 6.45
C PHE A 89 -13.42 -10.88 6.76
N GLY A 90 -14.36 -10.14 6.17
CA GLY A 90 -15.80 -10.46 6.22
C GLY A 90 -16.71 -9.56 7.08
N ARG A 91 -16.23 -8.42 7.60
CA ARG A 91 -17.13 -7.37 8.12
C ARG A 91 -18.03 -6.77 7.02
N LEU A 92 -19.18 -6.23 7.42
CA LEU A 92 -20.20 -5.62 6.54
C LEU A 92 -19.71 -4.40 5.74
N ASP A 93 -18.64 -3.75 6.18
CA ASP A 93 -18.00 -2.59 5.58
C ASP A 93 -16.78 -2.94 4.70
N HIS A 94 -16.41 -4.22 4.58
CA HIS A 94 -15.42 -4.64 3.59
C HIS A 94 -15.93 -4.31 2.19
N GLY A 95 -15.19 -3.46 1.48
CA GLY A 95 -15.41 -3.24 0.05
C GLY A 95 -16.18 -1.99 -0.33
N ARG A 96 -16.31 -0.99 0.55
CA ARG A 96 -16.62 0.39 0.12
C ARG A 96 -15.34 1.21 0.02
N PRO A 97 -14.57 1.09 -1.06
CA PRO A 97 -13.39 1.92 -1.22
C PRO A 97 -13.82 3.39 -1.32
N ALA A 98 -13.05 4.27 -0.67
CA ALA A 98 -13.28 5.72 -0.74
C ALA A 98 -13.22 6.27 -2.18
N ALA A 99 -12.71 5.48 -3.13
CA ALA A 99 -12.66 5.79 -4.54
C ALA A 99 -12.98 4.55 -5.38
N THR A 100 -13.50 4.75 -6.60
CA THR A 100 -13.78 3.65 -7.53
C THR A 100 -12.56 2.72 -7.68
N PRO A 101 -12.71 1.40 -7.53
CA PRO A 101 -11.60 0.48 -7.64
C PRO A 101 -11.00 0.55 -9.05
N CYS A 102 -9.66 0.54 -9.14
CA CYS A 102 -8.95 0.46 -10.41
C CYS A 102 -7.90 -0.65 -10.31
N ASN A 103 -8.02 -1.64 -11.18
CA ASN A 103 -7.13 -2.80 -11.18
C ASN A 103 -5.67 -2.42 -11.44
N THR A 104 -5.42 -1.31 -12.16
CA THR A 104 -4.06 -0.83 -12.44
C THR A 104 -3.43 -0.16 -11.23
N CYS A 105 -4.16 0.69 -10.51
CA CYS A 105 -3.66 1.36 -9.30
C CYS A 105 -3.56 0.42 -8.10
N ASN A 106 -4.50 -0.52 -7.98
CA ASN A 106 -4.60 -1.43 -6.85
C ASN A 106 -3.92 -2.78 -7.12
N ALA A 107 -3.24 -2.92 -8.26
CA ALA A 107 -2.46 -4.12 -8.53
C ALA A 107 -1.38 -4.26 -7.44
N PRO A 108 -1.28 -5.43 -6.78
CA PRO A 108 -0.17 -5.65 -5.86
C PRO A 108 1.12 -5.56 -6.68
N ALA A 109 2.03 -4.66 -6.26
CA ALA A 109 3.34 -4.56 -6.87
C ALA A 109 4.00 -5.95 -6.83
N ASP A 110 4.46 -6.46 -7.99
CA ASP A 110 4.92 -7.84 -8.13
C ASP A 110 6.10 -8.19 -7.20
N SER A 111 6.77 -7.20 -6.61
CA SER A 111 7.85 -7.35 -5.63
C SER A 111 7.41 -8.04 -4.33
N PHE A 112 6.13 -8.01 -3.96
CA PHE A 112 5.62 -8.67 -2.74
C PHE A 112 5.08 -10.08 -2.96
N ARG A 113 5.13 -10.62 -4.19
CA ARG A 113 4.96 -12.06 -4.39
C ARG A 113 6.20 -12.76 -3.86
N ARG A 114 6.30 -12.89 -2.53
CA ARG A 114 7.07 -13.97 -1.90
C ARG A 114 6.67 -15.21 -2.67
N LYS A 115 7.62 -15.79 -3.43
CA LYS A 115 7.44 -17.08 -4.11
C LYS A 115 6.81 -17.99 -3.08
N ARG A 116 5.50 -18.27 -3.24
CA ARG A 116 4.77 -19.15 -2.34
C ARG A 116 5.60 -20.42 -2.32
N ARG A 117 6.29 -20.69 -1.20
CA ARG A 117 7.05 -21.92 -1.05
C ARG A 117 6.00 -23.00 -1.28
N LYS A 118 6.09 -23.68 -2.42
CA LYS A 118 5.23 -24.80 -2.75
C LYS A 118 5.48 -25.76 -1.59
N ARG A 119 4.52 -25.90 -0.67
CA ARG A 119 4.55 -27.03 0.26
C ARG A 119 4.49 -28.23 -0.65
N THR A 120 5.63 -28.87 -0.88
CA THR A 120 5.68 -30.24 -1.32
C THR A 120 5.09 -31.04 -0.16
N SER A 121 3.77 -31.14 -0.12
CA SER A 121 3.15 -32.26 0.57
C SER A 121 3.66 -33.49 -0.16
N ALA A 122 4.63 -34.18 0.44
CA ALA A 122 4.95 -35.54 0.07
C ALA A 122 3.62 -36.28 0.06
N THR A 123 3.27 -36.83 -1.09
CA THR A 123 2.13 -37.72 -1.27
C THR A 123 2.50 -38.99 -0.50
N SER A 124 2.26 -39.00 0.81
CA SER A 124 2.22 -40.25 1.56
C SER A 124 0.90 -40.91 1.18
N MET A 125 0.99 -41.98 0.40
CA MET A 125 -0.13 -42.90 0.24
C MET A 125 -0.43 -43.51 1.60
N GLU A 126 -1.38 -42.94 2.34
CA GLU A 126 -2.07 -43.65 3.41
C GLU A 126 -3.58 -43.40 3.30
N GLU A 127 -4.30 -44.47 3.57
CA GLU A 127 -5.72 -44.75 3.34
C GLU A 127 -6.71 -43.68 3.82
N PRO A 128 -7.99 -43.70 3.35
CA PRO A 128 -9.00 -42.71 3.72
C PRO A 128 -9.42 -42.82 5.20
N GLY A 129 -8.62 -42.26 6.09
CA GLY A 129 -8.96 -42.02 7.49
C GLY A 129 -9.89 -40.81 7.64
N ASN A 130 -11.06 -41.04 8.21
CA ASN A 130 -12.13 -40.07 8.48
C ASN A 130 -11.62 -38.66 8.86
N LYS A 131 -11.95 -37.67 8.03
CA LYS A 131 -11.84 -36.25 8.38
C LYS A 131 -12.80 -35.96 9.53
N ARG A 132 -12.27 -35.73 10.74
CA ARG A 132 -13.07 -35.25 11.87
C ARG A 132 -13.48 -33.80 11.59
N MET A 133 -14.77 -33.60 11.36
CA MET A 133 -15.39 -32.28 11.27
C MET A 133 -15.59 -31.77 12.70
N CYS A 134 -14.99 -30.63 13.05
CA CYS A 134 -15.30 -29.96 14.31
C CYS A 134 -16.66 -29.27 14.15
N ILE A 135 -17.69 -29.84 14.77
CA ILE A 135 -18.98 -29.17 14.96
C ILE A 135 -18.82 -28.36 16.25
N ALA A 136 -18.87 -27.03 16.14
CA ALA A 136 -19.00 -26.15 17.29
C ALA A 136 -20.45 -26.28 17.79
N GLY A 137 -20.63 -26.79 19.01
CA GLY A 137 -21.93 -26.81 19.67
C GLY A 137 -22.24 -25.43 20.25
N ASP A 138 -23.46 -24.96 20.01
CA ASP A 138 -24.01 -23.80 20.69
C ASP A 138 -24.17 -24.10 22.19
N VAL A 139 -23.63 -23.22 23.03
CA VAL A 139 -23.84 -23.24 24.48
C VAL A 139 -25.07 -22.37 24.77
N ALA A 140 -26.13 -23.00 25.28
CA ALA A 140 -27.24 -22.31 25.91
C ALA A 140 -27.15 -22.53 27.43
N ASP A 141 -27.18 -21.42 28.16
CA ASP A 141 -28.00 -21.25 29.37
C ASP A 141 -28.31 -19.76 29.55
#